data_AF-A0A9Q2NTS1-F1
#
_entry.id   AF-A0A9Q2NTS1-F1
#
_cell.length_a   1.000
_cell.length_b   1.000
_cell.length_c   1.000
_cell.angle_alpha   90.00
_cell.angle_beta   90.00
_cell.angle_gamma   90.00
#
_symmetry.space_group_name_H-M   'P 1'
#
loop_
_entity.id
_entity.type
_entity.pdbx_description
1 polymer ?
#
loop_
_entity_poly.entity_id
_entity_poly.type
_entity_poly.pdbx_seq_one_letter_code
_entity_poly.pdbx_strand_id
1 'polypeptide(L)'
;MTREVSRRAVLSGLASAMVAPSAFAQSAFAPATSLRPAARAENILKSYLPPLSDLINQADLAGKVSVQVADVKTGLVLESHNPLRALPPASVAKAITACYALDVLGPGYHFETRVLATAPVTNGRINGDLILAGGGDPTLDTDAIAAIARRLREEAGVTEVTGRFLVWGGALPALNGIDSEQPSQVGYNPGISGLNLNFNRVHFEWQRAGNGYNVTMDARSATLRPEVRAARMRVEGRNHPIYTYKDGGAFDDWTVARGALGRNGARWLPVRKPARYAAEVFQILARSNGIVLKTPELIDTVPTGTTAIVVHQSAPLRIILRDMLKFSTNITAECVGLTATAARSGTVASLKASADEMNAWAQDRLGMTSVALEDHSGLGDDSRVTARDMVKALISARKAMGIKALLKEHPLRDEDRKILENHPVSVHAKTGTLNFVSGLGGFIDLPDGTELAFATFSADLPTRDSLTREQRESPPGGRTYAVAARKLQQRLLARWGVLYSG
;
A
#
# COMPACT_ATOMS: atom_id res chain seq x y z
N MET A 1 -40.56 -59.65 -94.84
CA MET A 1 -41.05 -58.25 -94.94
C MET A 1 -41.60 -57.86 -93.59
N THR A 2 -41.04 -56.83 -92.94
CA THR A 2 -41.77 -55.86 -92.11
C THR A 2 -40.81 -54.73 -91.77
N ARG A 3 -41.17 -53.52 -92.22
CA ARG A 3 -40.41 -52.28 -92.06
C ARG A 3 -40.79 -51.56 -90.77
N GLU A 4 -39.82 -50.76 -90.34
CA GLU A 4 -39.70 -49.90 -89.18
C GLU A 4 -40.80 -48.84 -89.00
N VAL A 5 -40.98 -48.40 -87.74
CA VAL A 5 -41.46 -47.06 -87.40
C VAL A 5 -40.55 -46.46 -86.32
N SER A 6 -40.20 -45.19 -86.54
CA SER A 6 -39.05 -44.46 -85.98
C SER A 6 -39.40 -43.51 -84.80
N ARG A 7 -38.33 -43.13 -84.10
CA ARG A 7 -38.20 -42.26 -82.92
C ARG A 7 -38.75 -40.85 -83.13
N ARG A 8 -40.07 -40.66 -83.06
CA ARG A 8 -40.68 -39.31 -82.89
C ARG A 8 -42.09 -39.28 -82.28
N ALA A 9 -42.56 -40.37 -81.66
CA ALA A 9 -43.98 -40.54 -81.34
C ALA A 9 -44.35 -40.71 -79.84
N VAL A 10 -43.48 -40.37 -78.88
CA VAL A 10 -43.80 -40.61 -77.44
C VAL A 10 -43.70 -39.35 -76.57
N LEU A 11 -43.95 -38.16 -77.14
CA LEU A 11 -44.06 -36.91 -76.37
C LEU A 11 -45.34 -36.15 -76.73
N SER A 12 -46.47 -36.67 -76.25
CA SER A 12 -47.74 -35.93 -76.17
C SER A 12 -48.72 -36.70 -75.27
N GLY A 13 -48.57 -36.50 -73.96
CA GLY A 13 -49.43 -37.06 -72.92
C GLY A 13 -49.42 -36.16 -71.68
N LEU A 14 -49.69 -34.87 -71.87
CA LEU A 14 -50.00 -33.94 -70.79
C LEU A 14 -51.51 -33.70 -70.81
N ALA A 15 -52.24 -34.20 -69.80
CA ALA A 15 -53.39 -33.51 -69.19
C ALA A 15 -54.09 -34.39 -68.13
N SER A 16 -54.13 -33.85 -66.91
CA SER A 16 -55.26 -33.94 -65.98
C SER A 16 -55.49 -35.23 -65.18
N ALA A 17 -54.95 -35.24 -63.96
CA ALA A 17 -55.73 -35.66 -62.79
C ALA A 17 -55.24 -34.89 -61.55
N MET A 18 -56.13 -34.04 -61.04
CA MET A 18 -56.02 -33.38 -59.75
C MET A 18 -56.02 -34.41 -58.61
N VAL A 19 -55.32 -34.08 -57.52
CA VAL A 19 -55.56 -34.39 -56.09
C VAL A 19 -54.19 -34.54 -55.40
N ALA A 20 -53.78 -33.51 -54.65
CA ALA A 20 -52.82 -33.64 -53.56
C ALA A 20 -53.52 -34.33 -52.36
N PRO A 21 -52.84 -34.77 -51.27
CA PRO A 21 -51.44 -34.55 -50.92
C PRO A 21 -50.72 -35.82 -50.41
N SER A 22 -49.39 -35.87 -50.47
CA SER A 22 -48.53 -36.28 -49.34
C SER A 22 -47.10 -36.54 -49.80
N ALA A 23 -46.19 -35.84 -49.13
CA ALA A 23 -44.85 -36.25 -48.75
C ALA A 23 -43.80 -36.56 -49.84
N PHE A 24 -42.58 -36.08 -49.58
CA PHE A 24 -41.31 -36.36 -50.24
C PHE A 24 -40.97 -35.58 -51.51
N ALA A 25 -40.72 -34.28 -51.37
CA ALA A 25 -39.58 -33.61 -52.01
C ALA A 25 -39.47 -32.15 -51.54
N GLN A 26 -38.85 -31.92 -50.38
CA GLN A 26 -38.32 -30.61 -50.03
C GLN A 26 -36.87 -30.76 -49.57
N SER A 27 -35.97 -30.27 -50.43
CA SER A 27 -34.74 -29.54 -50.07
C SER A 27 -33.96 -30.02 -48.85
N ALA A 28 -33.01 -30.93 -49.06
CA ALA A 28 -31.91 -31.12 -48.13
C ALA A 28 -30.83 -30.05 -48.38
N PHE A 29 -31.03 -28.84 -47.87
CA PHE A 29 -29.89 -27.98 -47.55
C PHE A 29 -29.25 -28.56 -46.28
N ALA A 30 -27.97 -28.95 -46.36
CA ALA A 30 -27.19 -29.25 -45.17
C ALA A 30 -27.19 -27.99 -44.26
N PRO A 31 -27.41 -28.11 -42.95
CA PRO A 31 -27.44 -26.95 -42.08
C PRO A 31 -26.04 -26.32 -42.06
N ALA A 32 -25.95 -25.00 -42.23
CA ALA A 32 -24.69 -24.25 -42.23
C ALA A 32 -23.96 -24.29 -40.86
N THR A 33 -24.61 -24.87 -39.84
CA THR A 33 -24.08 -25.11 -38.51
C THR A 33 -24.48 -26.49 -38.03
N SER A 34 -23.56 -27.19 -37.36
CA SER A 34 -23.78 -28.53 -36.79
C SER A 34 -25.01 -28.60 -35.88
N LEU A 35 -25.82 -29.66 -36.03
CA LEU A 35 -26.92 -30.01 -35.11
C LEU A 35 -26.43 -30.76 -33.85
N ARG A 36 -25.11 -30.94 -33.68
CA ARG A 36 -24.56 -31.43 -32.40
C ARG A 36 -24.55 -30.28 -31.40
N PRO A 37 -25.10 -30.44 -30.19
CA PRO A 37 -24.92 -29.47 -29.12
C PRO A 37 -23.41 -29.22 -28.94
N ALA A 38 -22.97 -27.96 -28.99
CA ALA A 38 -21.66 -27.62 -28.47
C ALA A 38 -21.65 -28.01 -26.99
N ALA A 39 -20.83 -28.98 -26.59
CA ALA A 39 -20.71 -29.40 -25.19
C ALA A 39 -20.20 -28.19 -24.37
N ARG A 40 -20.98 -27.65 -23.43
CA ARG A 40 -21.08 -28.06 -22.01
C ARG A 40 -19.76 -28.18 -21.23
N ALA A 41 -18.57 -28.03 -21.82
CA ALA A 41 -17.31 -28.17 -21.09
C ALA A 41 -17.14 -27.11 -19.98
N GLU A 42 -17.51 -25.87 -20.28
CA GLU A 42 -17.41 -24.75 -19.34
C GLU A 42 -18.40 -24.87 -18.16
N ASN A 43 -19.65 -25.28 -18.44
CA ASN A 43 -20.64 -25.58 -17.40
C ASN A 43 -20.25 -26.81 -16.55
N ILE A 44 -19.55 -27.79 -17.13
CA ILE A 44 -19.04 -28.95 -16.40
C ILE A 44 -17.93 -28.52 -15.42
N LEU A 45 -16.96 -27.71 -15.85
CA LEU A 45 -15.91 -27.19 -14.96
C LEU A 45 -16.51 -26.38 -13.79
N LYS A 46 -17.48 -25.50 -14.07
CA LYS A 46 -18.19 -24.73 -13.03
C LYS A 46 -18.91 -25.65 -12.03
N SER A 47 -19.47 -26.77 -12.47
CA SER A 47 -20.17 -27.73 -11.61
C SER A 47 -19.28 -28.54 -10.66
N TYR A 48 -17.97 -28.62 -10.93
CA TYR A 48 -16.98 -29.30 -10.06
C TYR A 48 -16.28 -28.37 -9.08
N LEU A 49 -16.50 -27.05 -9.16
CA LEU A 49 -15.88 -26.12 -8.23
C LEU A 49 -16.50 -26.26 -6.83
N PRO A 50 -15.68 -26.36 -5.76
CA PRO A 50 -16.20 -26.40 -4.41
C PRO A 50 -17.00 -25.12 -4.12
N PRO A 51 -18.12 -25.20 -3.38
CA PRO A 51 -18.85 -24.00 -2.97
C PRO A 51 -17.99 -23.15 -2.04
N LEU A 52 -18.29 -21.84 -1.96
CA LEU A 52 -17.56 -20.90 -1.12
C LEU A 52 -17.45 -21.36 0.35
N SER A 53 -18.53 -21.91 0.90
CA SER A 53 -18.58 -22.47 2.25
C SER A 53 -17.52 -23.53 2.47
N ASP A 54 -17.31 -24.41 1.49
CA ASP A 54 -16.39 -25.53 1.61
C ASP A 54 -14.93 -25.05 1.56
N LEU A 55 -14.62 -24.07 0.70
CA LEU A 55 -13.30 -23.45 0.69
C LEU A 55 -12.96 -22.81 2.04
N ILE A 56 -13.92 -22.10 2.64
CA ILE A 56 -13.74 -21.46 3.94
C ILE A 56 -13.57 -22.50 5.05
N ASN A 57 -14.42 -23.54 5.07
CA ASN A 57 -14.33 -24.62 6.06
C ASN A 57 -13.03 -25.40 5.94
N GLN A 58 -12.59 -25.73 4.71
CA GLN A 58 -11.34 -26.44 4.45
C GLN A 58 -10.08 -25.64 4.78
N ALA A 59 -10.18 -24.30 4.84
CA ALA A 59 -9.06 -23.47 5.25
C ALA A 59 -8.74 -23.62 6.74
N ASP A 60 -9.69 -24.13 7.54
CA ASP A 60 -9.57 -24.37 8.99
C ASP A 60 -8.94 -23.19 9.73
N LEU A 61 -9.35 -21.98 9.35
CA LEU A 61 -8.87 -20.75 9.95
C LEU A 61 -9.55 -20.54 11.29
N ALA A 62 -8.75 -20.45 12.35
CA ALA A 62 -9.23 -19.93 13.62
C ALA A 62 -9.82 -18.51 13.43
N GLY A 63 -10.82 -18.16 14.24
CA GLY A 63 -11.45 -16.85 14.19
C GLY A 63 -12.57 -16.72 13.15
N LYS A 64 -12.62 -15.58 12.45
CA LYS A 64 -13.72 -15.19 11.56
C LYS A 64 -13.21 -14.81 10.18
N VAL A 65 -14.04 -15.07 9.16
CA VAL A 65 -13.78 -14.75 7.75
C VAL A 65 -14.94 -13.90 7.21
N SER A 66 -14.60 -12.90 6.39
CA SER A 66 -15.54 -12.05 5.63
C SER A 66 -15.05 -11.95 4.19
N VAL A 67 -15.93 -12.23 3.22
CA VAL A 67 -15.60 -12.29 1.79
C VAL A 67 -16.72 -11.66 0.97
N GLN A 68 -16.37 -10.89 -0.06
CA GLN A 68 -17.30 -10.46 -1.09
C GLN A 68 -16.59 -10.28 -2.43
N VAL A 69 -17.29 -10.61 -3.52
CA VAL A 69 -16.89 -10.31 -4.90
C VAL A 69 -18.10 -9.78 -5.67
N ALA A 70 -17.87 -8.79 -6.53
CA ALA A 70 -18.90 -8.17 -7.35
C ALA A 70 -18.37 -7.80 -8.73
N ASP A 71 -19.26 -7.76 -9.71
CA ASP A 71 -18.97 -7.22 -11.04
C ASP A 71 -18.79 -5.69 -10.96
N VAL A 72 -17.69 -5.17 -11.52
CA VAL A 72 -17.37 -3.74 -11.42
C VAL A 72 -18.34 -2.89 -12.23
N LYS A 73 -18.79 -3.38 -13.39
CA LYS A 73 -19.60 -2.59 -14.33
C LYS A 73 -21.02 -2.35 -13.80
N THR A 74 -21.61 -3.38 -13.21
CA THR A 74 -23.01 -3.39 -12.75
C THR A 74 -23.14 -3.19 -11.25
N GLY A 75 -22.07 -3.46 -10.48
CA GLY A 75 -22.12 -3.51 -9.02
C GLY A 75 -22.85 -4.76 -8.47
N LEU A 76 -23.21 -5.72 -9.33
CA LEU A 76 -23.90 -6.95 -8.93
C LEU A 76 -22.98 -7.78 -8.03
N VAL A 77 -23.45 -8.06 -6.81
CA VAL A 77 -22.77 -8.97 -5.90
C VAL A 77 -22.91 -10.39 -6.43
N LEU A 78 -21.78 -11.02 -6.74
CA LEU A 78 -21.73 -12.36 -7.31
C LEU A 78 -21.64 -13.42 -6.20
N GLU A 79 -20.84 -13.16 -5.18
CA GLU A 79 -20.70 -14.07 -4.04
C GLU A 79 -20.34 -13.31 -2.77
N SER A 80 -20.77 -13.84 -1.62
CA SER A 80 -20.38 -13.30 -0.32
C SER A 80 -20.43 -14.33 0.80
N HIS A 81 -19.63 -14.08 1.83
CA HIS A 81 -19.67 -14.80 3.11
C HIS A 81 -19.46 -13.81 4.25
N ASN A 82 -20.42 -13.70 5.17
CA ASN A 82 -20.41 -12.71 6.25
C ASN A 82 -20.00 -11.29 5.78
N PRO A 83 -20.60 -10.73 4.71
CA PRO A 83 -20.10 -9.51 4.07
C PRO A 83 -20.20 -8.26 4.95
N LEU A 84 -21.09 -8.27 5.96
CA LEU A 84 -21.30 -7.18 6.93
C LEU A 84 -20.46 -7.32 8.20
N ARG A 85 -19.69 -8.40 8.34
CA ARG A 85 -18.81 -8.58 9.50
C ARG A 85 -17.60 -7.66 9.34
N ALA A 86 -17.50 -6.67 10.22
CA ALA A 86 -16.37 -5.76 10.24
C ALA A 86 -15.15 -6.46 10.86
N LEU A 87 -14.04 -6.49 10.14
CA LEU A 87 -12.77 -7.09 10.56
C LEU A 87 -11.63 -6.08 10.36
N PRO A 88 -10.47 -6.26 11.02
CA PRO A 88 -9.34 -5.40 10.78
C PRO A 88 -8.89 -5.48 9.31
N PRO A 89 -8.82 -4.35 8.58
CA PRO A 89 -8.42 -4.35 7.18
C PRO A 89 -6.91 -4.57 7.01
N ALA A 90 -6.12 -4.37 8.09
CA ALA A 90 -4.68 -4.23 8.02
C ALA A 90 -4.29 -3.23 6.89
N SER A 91 -3.16 -3.48 6.21
CA SER A 91 -2.71 -2.62 5.11
C SER A 91 -3.60 -2.55 3.87
N VAL A 92 -4.75 -3.24 3.82
CA VAL A 92 -5.76 -2.98 2.79
C VAL A 92 -6.37 -1.58 2.97
N ALA A 93 -6.36 -1.03 4.20
CA ALA A 93 -6.78 0.34 4.50
C ALA A 93 -6.06 1.40 3.62
N LYS A 94 -4.80 1.14 3.26
CA LYS A 94 -4.01 2.04 2.40
C LYS A 94 -4.63 2.27 1.02
N ALA A 95 -5.49 1.37 0.53
CA ALA A 95 -6.25 1.60 -0.69
C ALA A 95 -7.26 2.74 -0.51
N ILE A 96 -7.92 2.81 0.65
CA ILE A 96 -8.83 3.90 1.02
C ILE A 96 -8.04 5.20 1.17
N THR A 97 -6.91 5.17 1.87
CA THR A 97 -6.01 6.33 2.02
C THR A 97 -5.50 6.85 0.67
N ALA A 98 -5.12 5.96 -0.25
CA ALA A 98 -4.71 6.38 -1.59
C ALA A 98 -5.85 7.07 -2.33
N CYS A 99 -7.08 6.57 -2.22
CA CYS A 99 -8.27 7.20 -2.78
C CYS A 99 -8.52 8.57 -2.14
N TYR A 100 -8.41 8.68 -0.81
CA TYR A 100 -8.58 9.93 -0.07
C TYR A 100 -7.57 10.99 -0.51
N ALA A 101 -6.29 10.63 -0.57
CA ALA A 101 -5.23 11.53 -1.00
C ALA A 101 -5.39 11.97 -2.47
N LEU A 102 -5.78 11.07 -3.37
CA LEU A 102 -6.02 11.40 -4.78
C LEU A 102 -7.18 12.37 -4.96
N ASP A 103 -8.27 12.17 -4.23
CA ASP A 103 -9.46 13.01 -4.32
C ASP A 103 -9.20 14.43 -3.80
N VAL A 104 -8.46 14.54 -2.69
CA VAL A 104 -8.23 15.83 -2.02
C VAL A 104 -7.05 16.61 -2.60
N LEU A 105 -5.91 15.94 -2.83
CA LEU A 105 -4.67 16.62 -3.24
C LEU A 105 -4.48 16.60 -4.77
N GLY A 106 -5.08 15.62 -5.45
CA GLY A 106 -4.88 15.39 -6.88
C GLY A 106 -3.60 14.61 -7.21
N PRO A 107 -3.56 13.88 -8.34
CA PRO A 107 -2.46 12.97 -8.68
C PRO A 107 -1.11 13.66 -8.95
N GLY A 108 -1.14 14.95 -9.29
CA GLY A 108 0.02 15.78 -9.58
C GLY A 108 0.55 16.57 -8.40
N TYR A 109 0.04 16.36 -7.18
CA TYR A 109 0.55 17.02 -5.99
C TYR A 109 2.01 16.65 -5.73
N HIS A 110 2.82 17.62 -5.32
CA HIS A 110 4.20 17.44 -4.89
C HIS A 110 4.34 17.92 -3.45
N PHE A 111 4.99 17.11 -2.62
CA PHE A 111 5.45 17.58 -1.31
C PHE A 111 6.67 18.46 -1.49
N GLU A 112 6.79 19.50 -0.67
CA GLU A 112 7.92 20.42 -0.71
C GLU A 112 8.76 20.36 0.57
N THR A 113 10.07 20.25 0.40
CA THR A 113 11.06 20.54 1.45
C THR A 113 11.79 21.81 1.06
N ARG A 114 11.78 22.82 1.94
CA ARG A 114 12.24 24.17 1.63
C ARG A 114 13.38 24.58 2.55
N VAL A 115 14.33 25.32 2.01
CA VAL A 115 15.30 26.09 2.78
C VAL A 115 14.91 27.56 2.68
N LEU A 116 14.62 28.16 3.83
CA LEU A 116 14.20 29.56 3.95
C LEU A 116 15.30 30.39 4.59
N ALA A 117 15.34 31.68 4.25
CA ALA A 117 16.21 32.66 4.90
C ALA A 117 15.40 33.84 5.43
N THR A 118 15.78 34.38 6.59
CA THR A 118 15.16 35.61 7.15
C THR A 118 15.79 36.90 6.60
N ALA A 119 16.86 36.78 5.82
CA ALA A 119 17.55 37.88 5.17
C ALA A 119 18.04 37.44 3.77
N PRO A 120 18.18 38.36 2.81
CA PRO A 120 18.68 38.03 1.48
C PRO A 120 20.13 37.55 1.50
N VAL A 121 20.50 36.73 0.52
CA VAL A 121 21.89 36.32 0.30
C VAL A 121 22.65 37.48 -0.33
N THR A 122 23.62 38.05 0.37
CA THR A 122 24.46 39.17 -0.11
C THR A 122 25.92 38.76 -0.10
N ASN A 123 26.59 38.75 -1.25
CA ASN A 123 27.98 38.29 -1.40
C ASN A 123 28.21 36.89 -0.78
N GLY A 124 27.22 35.99 -0.95
CA GLY A 124 27.21 34.64 -0.39
C GLY A 124 26.90 34.53 1.11
N ARG A 125 26.64 35.65 1.80
CA ARG A 125 26.34 35.66 3.22
C ARG A 125 24.85 35.89 3.48
N ILE A 126 24.28 35.11 4.40
CA ILE A 126 22.97 35.38 5.02
C ILE A 126 23.23 36.06 6.37
N ASN A 127 22.85 37.34 6.47
CA ASN A 127 22.86 38.11 7.73
C ASN A 127 21.58 37.89 8.53
N GLY A 128 21.27 36.63 8.81
CA GLY A 128 20.01 36.19 9.39
C GLY A 128 20.00 34.69 9.64
N ASP A 129 18.84 34.16 9.96
CA ASP A 129 18.62 32.75 10.26
C ASP A 129 18.35 31.97 8.97
N LEU A 130 18.83 30.72 8.94
CA LEU A 130 18.50 29.73 7.92
C LEU A 130 17.50 28.74 8.51
N ILE A 131 16.43 28.42 7.78
CA ILE A 131 15.40 27.48 8.24
C ILE A 131 15.31 26.29 7.27
N LEU A 132 15.40 25.07 7.79
CA LEU A 132 14.97 23.86 7.06
C LEU A 132 13.51 23.57 7.40
N ALA A 133 12.63 23.69 6.41
CA ALA A 133 11.17 23.57 6.56
C ALA A 133 10.64 22.38 5.77
N GLY A 134 10.08 21.38 6.45
CA GLY A 134 9.51 20.20 5.80
C GLY A 134 7.99 20.30 5.60
N GLY A 135 7.52 19.98 4.39
CA GLY A 135 6.12 19.98 4.01
C GLY A 135 5.41 18.63 4.14
N GLY A 136 6.01 17.65 4.84
CA GLY A 136 5.41 16.33 5.08
C GLY A 136 5.78 15.25 4.07
N ASP A 137 6.80 15.47 3.23
CA ASP A 137 7.28 14.47 2.24
C ASP A 137 7.68 13.16 2.94
N PRO A 138 6.99 12.02 2.68
CA PRO A 138 7.35 10.73 3.27
C PRO A 138 8.46 10.00 2.53
N THR A 139 8.95 10.55 1.42
CA THR A 139 9.92 9.93 0.50
C THR A 139 11.28 10.59 0.48
N LEU A 140 11.47 11.67 1.25
CA LEU A 140 12.74 12.37 1.36
C LEU A 140 13.83 11.43 1.88
N ASP A 141 14.94 11.35 1.17
CA ASP A 141 16.10 10.53 1.51
C ASP A 141 17.39 11.35 1.66
N THR A 142 18.47 10.71 2.12
CA THR A 142 19.75 11.41 2.35
C THR A 142 20.36 11.95 1.04
N ASP A 143 20.12 11.32 -0.10
CA ASP A 143 20.63 11.80 -1.40
C ASP A 143 19.91 13.09 -1.81
N ALA A 144 18.60 13.18 -1.56
CA ALA A 144 17.80 14.39 -1.73
C ALA A 144 18.25 15.52 -0.78
N ILE A 145 18.53 15.21 0.50
CA ILE A 145 19.11 16.19 1.44
C ILE A 145 20.47 16.70 0.93
N ALA A 146 21.32 15.81 0.41
CA ALA A 146 22.60 16.21 -0.17
C ALA A 146 22.43 17.11 -1.39
N ALA A 147 21.43 16.83 -2.25
CA ALA A 147 21.07 17.70 -3.36
C ALA A 147 20.59 19.08 -2.87
N ILE A 148 19.77 19.15 -1.81
CA ILE A 148 19.35 20.43 -1.21
C ILE A 148 20.56 21.22 -0.70
N ALA A 149 21.48 20.57 0.02
CA ALA A 149 22.70 21.21 0.53
C ALA A 149 23.62 21.71 -0.58
N ARG A 150 23.77 20.93 -1.66
CA ARG A 150 24.52 21.34 -2.85
C ARG A 150 23.88 22.55 -3.53
N ARG A 151 22.56 22.52 -3.75
CA ARG A 151 21.82 23.63 -4.38
C ARG A 151 21.84 24.91 -3.53
N LEU A 152 21.85 24.77 -2.20
CA LEU A 152 22.05 25.91 -1.30
C LEU A 152 23.39 26.61 -1.55
N ARG A 153 24.45 25.84 -1.85
CA ARG A 153 25.77 26.38 -2.20
C ARG A 153 25.83 26.91 -3.63
N GLU A 154 25.38 26.11 -4.60
CA GLU A 154 25.59 26.35 -6.03
C GLU A 154 24.56 27.30 -6.65
N GLU A 155 23.27 27.11 -6.34
CA GLU A 155 22.16 27.89 -6.93
C GLU A 155 21.87 29.14 -6.10
N ALA A 156 21.76 28.99 -4.77
CA ALA A 156 21.49 30.12 -3.88
C ALA A 156 22.75 30.91 -3.50
N GLY A 157 23.95 30.42 -3.86
CA GLY A 157 25.22 31.10 -3.65
C GLY A 157 25.65 31.21 -2.18
N VAL A 158 25.03 30.46 -1.26
CA VAL A 158 25.30 30.59 0.17
C VAL A 158 26.66 29.99 0.52
N THR A 159 27.50 30.81 1.14
CA THR A 159 28.80 30.44 1.66
C THR A 159 28.86 30.56 3.18
N GLU A 160 28.04 31.43 3.78
CA GLU A 160 28.03 31.66 5.22
C GLU A 160 26.63 32.07 5.74
N VAL A 161 26.30 31.59 6.94
CA VAL A 161 25.09 31.96 7.69
C VAL A 161 25.51 32.48 9.07
N THR A 162 25.24 33.75 9.38
CA THR A 162 25.67 34.35 10.65
C THR A 162 24.68 34.12 11.80
N GLY A 163 23.40 33.93 11.47
CA GLY A 163 22.32 33.70 12.42
C GLY A 163 22.25 32.26 12.94
N ARG A 164 21.05 31.84 13.30
CA ARG A 164 20.71 30.51 13.82
C ARG A 164 20.36 29.56 12.69
N PHE A 165 20.42 28.27 12.98
CA PHE A 165 19.86 27.22 12.14
C PHE A 165 18.58 26.72 12.77
N LEU A 166 17.45 27.09 12.18
CA LEU A 166 16.11 26.74 12.65
C LEU A 166 15.54 25.58 11.84
N VAL A 167 14.63 24.82 12.44
CA VAL A 167 14.04 23.64 11.83
C VAL A 167 12.55 23.65 12.08
N TRP A 168 11.77 23.64 11.01
CA TRP A 168 10.31 23.62 11.09
C TRP A 168 9.76 22.33 10.50
N GLY A 169 9.15 21.53 11.38
CA GLY A 169 8.44 20.30 11.02
C GLY A 169 6.93 20.40 11.20
N GLY A 170 6.37 21.61 11.32
CA GLY A 170 4.97 21.85 11.71
C GLY A 170 3.93 21.62 10.61
N ALA A 171 4.32 21.18 9.41
CA ALA A 171 3.35 20.83 8.35
C ALA A 171 2.49 19.60 8.71
N LEU A 172 2.98 18.74 9.60
CA LEU A 172 2.29 17.58 10.13
C LEU A 172 2.46 17.55 11.67
N PRO A 173 1.54 16.93 12.42
CA PRO A 173 1.71 16.75 13.86
C PRO A 173 2.98 15.95 14.17
N ALA A 174 3.67 16.32 15.25
CA ALA A 174 4.82 15.58 15.74
C ALA A 174 4.33 14.36 16.56
N LEU A 175 4.54 13.16 16.02
CA LEU A 175 4.14 11.91 16.67
C LEU A 175 5.37 11.07 16.97
N ASN A 176 5.40 10.45 18.16
CA ASN A 176 6.47 9.54 18.55
C ASN A 176 6.26 8.12 18.00
N GLY A 177 5.16 7.84 17.30
CA GLY A 177 4.81 6.53 16.76
C GLY A 177 3.43 6.59 16.11
N ILE A 178 3.10 5.57 15.33
CA ILE A 178 1.78 5.35 14.72
C ILE A 178 0.87 4.64 15.74
N ASP A 179 1.38 3.56 16.36
CA ASP A 179 0.66 2.73 17.33
C ASP A 179 1.56 2.44 18.54
N SER A 180 1.09 2.74 19.75
CA SER A 180 1.82 2.55 21.00
C SER A 180 1.98 1.09 21.42
N GLU A 181 1.07 0.21 20.98
CA GLU A 181 1.05 -1.21 21.33
C GLU A 181 2.13 -2.02 20.59
N GLN A 182 2.72 -1.43 19.54
CA GLN A 182 3.79 -2.06 18.79
C GLN A 182 5.10 -2.07 19.60
N PRO A 183 5.97 -3.09 19.44
CA PRO A 183 7.30 -3.08 20.03
C PRO A 183 8.10 -1.85 19.58
N SER A 184 8.87 -1.23 20.47
CA SER A 184 9.51 0.06 20.17
C SER A 184 10.52 -0.04 19.02
N GLN A 185 11.19 -1.17 18.83
CA GLN A 185 12.24 -1.38 17.82
C GLN A 185 11.75 -1.64 16.38
N VAL A 186 10.43 -1.69 16.14
CA VAL A 186 9.92 -2.06 14.81
C VAL A 186 9.94 -0.86 13.86
N GLY A 187 10.70 -0.98 12.77
CA GLY A 187 10.89 0.11 11.81
C GLY A 187 9.63 0.50 11.01
N TYR A 188 8.55 -0.27 11.08
CA TYR A 188 7.26 0.07 10.47
C TYR A 188 6.37 0.97 11.36
N ASN A 189 6.82 1.28 12.57
CA ASN A 189 6.14 2.17 13.51
C ASN A 189 7.06 3.35 13.92
N PRO A 190 7.57 4.16 12.97
CA PRO A 190 8.43 5.31 13.28
C PRO A 190 7.62 6.49 13.82
N GLY A 191 8.32 7.52 14.32
CA GLY A 191 7.72 8.83 14.54
C GLY A 191 7.36 9.53 13.22
N ILE A 192 6.54 10.57 13.29
CA ILE A 192 6.06 11.37 12.15
C ILE A 192 6.28 12.85 12.46
N SER A 193 6.66 13.63 11.44
CA SER A 193 6.63 15.09 11.48
C SER A 193 6.52 15.66 10.07
N GLY A 194 6.60 16.99 9.89
CA GLY A 194 6.73 17.62 8.57
C GLY A 194 8.06 17.30 7.86
N LEU A 195 9.09 16.86 8.58
CA LEU A 195 10.38 16.42 8.03
C LEU A 195 10.54 14.92 8.24
N ASN A 196 10.43 14.11 7.18
CA ASN A 196 10.56 12.65 7.28
C ASN A 196 11.70 12.14 6.41
N LEU A 197 12.80 11.72 7.02
CA LEU A 197 14.02 11.30 6.33
C LEU A 197 14.16 9.77 6.33
N ASN A 198 14.41 9.15 5.16
CA ASN A 198 14.66 7.71 5.01
C ASN A 198 13.54 6.84 5.64
N PHE A 199 12.28 7.24 5.46
CA PHE A 199 11.11 6.65 6.12
C PHE A 199 11.16 6.72 7.65
N ASN A 200 11.88 7.70 8.20
CA ASN A 200 12.17 7.87 9.63
C ASN A 200 12.80 6.63 10.25
N ARG A 201 13.81 6.08 9.58
CA ARG A 201 14.59 4.96 10.07
C ARG A 201 16.07 5.30 10.06
N VAL A 202 16.75 4.90 11.13
CA VAL A 202 18.20 4.98 11.26
C VAL A 202 18.78 3.57 11.12
N HIS A 203 19.93 3.48 10.49
CA HIS A 203 20.60 2.21 10.31
C HIS A 203 21.55 1.94 11.46
N PHE A 204 21.26 0.90 12.24
CA PHE A 204 22.12 0.41 13.31
C PHE A 204 22.97 -0.74 12.79
N GLU A 205 24.30 -0.61 12.85
CA GLU A 205 25.24 -1.71 12.57
C GLU A 205 26.05 -2.08 13.80
N TRP A 206 26.46 -3.34 13.87
CA TRP A 206 27.40 -3.82 14.87
C TRP A 206 28.45 -4.75 14.27
N GLN A 207 29.64 -4.69 14.85
CA GLN A 207 30.72 -5.63 14.58
C GLN A 207 31.40 -6.02 15.89
N ARG A 208 31.59 -7.32 16.10
CA ARG A 208 32.26 -7.84 17.30
C ARG A 208 33.72 -7.37 17.31
N ALA A 209 34.12 -6.76 18.42
CA ALA A 209 35.46 -6.22 18.65
C ALA A 209 35.96 -6.73 20.02
N GLY A 210 36.77 -7.81 20.00
CA GLY A 210 37.22 -8.49 21.21
C GLY A 210 36.05 -9.00 22.06
N ASN A 211 36.00 -8.56 23.32
CA ASN A 211 34.92 -8.86 24.25
C ASN A 211 33.73 -7.88 24.16
N GLY A 212 33.72 -6.96 23.19
CA GLY A 212 32.67 -5.96 22.99
C GLY A 212 32.17 -5.88 21.54
N TYR A 213 31.55 -4.75 21.22
CA TYR A 213 31.03 -4.44 19.89
C TYR A 213 31.38 -3.00 19.53
N ASN A 214 31.80 -2.78 18.28
CA ASN A 214 31.72 -1.48 17.65
C ASN A 214 30.31 -1.32 17.10
N VAL A 215 29.67 -0.19 17.37
CA VAL A 215 28.30 0.11 16.94
C VAL A 215 28.26 1.45 16.23
N THR A 216 27.45 1.55 15.18
CA THR A 216 27.22 2.79 14.42
C THR A 216 25.73 3.03 14.22
N MET A 217 25.39 4.31 14.12
CA MET A 217 24.06 4.80 13.76
C MET A 217 24.23 5.78 12.60
N ASP A 218 23.66 5.48 11.44
CA ASP A 218 23.83 6.32 10.26
C ASP A 218 22.54 6.50 9.44
N ALA A 219 22.50 7.59 8.69
CA ALA A 219 21.39 7.95 7.81
C ALA A 219 21.68 7.56 6.36
N ARG A 220 21.80 6.27 6.12
CA ARG A 220 22.18 5.78 4.80
C ARG A 220 21.12 5.89 3.71
N SER A 221 21.57 6.29 2.52
CA SER A 221 20.80 6.29 1.26
C SER A 221 21.41 5.33 0.22
N ALA A 222 21.26 5.59 -1.08
CA ALA A 222 21.97 4.79 -2.08
C ALA A 222 23.47 5.14 -2.09
N THR A 223 23.83 6.42 -1.93
CA THR A 223 25.20 6.90 -2.16
C THR A 223 25.92 7.40 -0.91
N LEU A 224 25.19 7.75 0.15
CA LEU A 224 25.75 8.41 1.34
C LEU A 224 25.48 7.63 2.63
N ARG A 225 26.36 7.80 3.61
CA ARG A 225 26.36 7.10 4.92
C ARG A 225 26.73 8.06 6.08
N PRO A 226 26.10 9.24 6.24
CA PRO A 226 26.46 10.15 7.32
C PRO A 226 26.09 9.53 8.68
N GLU A 227 27.08 9.45 9.57
CA GLU A 227 26.88 9.04 10.96
C GLU A 227 26.06 10.10 11.70
N VAL A 228 25.11 9.67 12.53
CA VAL A 228 24.18 10.55 13.25
C VAL A 228 24.23 10.31 14.75
N ARG A 229 23.89 11.35 15.51
CA ARG A 229 23.78 11.33 16.98
C ARG A 229 22.34 11.49 17.45
N ALA A 230 21.40 11.77 16.55
CA ALA A 230 19.96 11.80 16.79
C ALA A 230 19.40 10.45 17.27
N ALA A 231 20.12 9.35 17.05
CA ALA A 231 19.87 8.06 17.67
C ALA A 231 21.20 7.46 18.15
N ARG A 232 21.17 6.77 19.30
CA ARG A 232 22.36 6.13 19.90
C ARG A 232 22.02 4.71 20.32
N MET A 233 23.01 3.83 20.23
CA MET A 233 22.90 2.44 20.70
C MET A 233 23.91 2.15 21.79
N ARG A 234 23.46 1.52 22.88
CA ARG A 234 24.33 0.84 23.86
C ARG A 234 24.09 -0.66 23.87
N VAL A 235 25.18 -1.42 23.99
CA VAL A 235 25.10 -2.88 24.16
C VAL A 235 25.12 -3.21 25.65
N GLU A 236 24.12 -3.95 26.12
CA GLU A 236 23.93 -4.26 27.54
C GLU A 236 23.96 -5.77 27.82
N GLY A 237 24.52 -6.17 28.97
CA GLY A 237 24.51 -7.55 29.44
C GLY A 237 23.18 -7.91 30.09
N ARG A 238 22.16 -8.23 29.28
CA ARG A 238 20.85 -8.70 29.73
C ARG A 238 20.31 -9.79 28.81
N ASN A 239 19.31 -10.54 29.29
CA ASN A 239 18.61 -11.56 28.51
C ASN A 239 17.41 -10.97 27.75
N HIS A 240 16.53 -10.27 28.47
CA HIS A 240 15.33 -9.61 27.93
C HIS A 240 15.10 -8.26 28.62
N PRO A 241 14.34 -7.34 27.98
CA PRO A 241 13.94 -7.38 26.57
C PRO A 241 15.14 -7.21 25.62
N ILE A 242 15.01 -7.65 24.36
CA ILE A 242 16.13 -7.59 23.40
C ILE A 242 16.50 -6.13 23.13
N TYR A 243 15.52 -5.30 22.78
CA TYR A 243 15.68 -3.87 22.58
C TYR A 243 14.93 -3.10 23.66
N THR A 244 15.47 -1.95 24.06
CA THR A 244 14.74 -0.94 24.85
C THR A 244 14.90 0.42 24.22
N TYR A 245 13.90 1.26 24.42
CA TYR A 245 13.89 2.66 24.04
C TYR A 245 13.68 3.52 25.28
N LYS A 246 14.41 4.62 25.36
CA LYS A 246 14.09 5.74 26.24
C LYS A 246 14.19 7.04 25.43
N ASP A 247 13.35 8.00 25.78
CA ASP A 247 13.52 9.36 25.30
C ASP A 247 14.75 10.01 25.97
N GLY A 248 15.79 10.30 25.18
CA GLY A 248 16.99 11.00 25.62
C GLY A 248 16.90 12.53 25.53
N GLY A 249 15.71 13.07 25.27
CA GLY A 249 15.45 14.49 25.01
C GLY A 249 15.90 14.90 23.61
N ALA A 250 17.21 15.10 23.42
CA ALA A 250 17.77 15.54 22.14
C ALA A 250 18.09 14.39 21.17
N PHE A 251 17.93 13.14 21.58
CA PHE A 251 18.22 11.95 20.78
C PHE A 251 17.37 10.77 21.26
N ASP A 252 17.25 9.77 20.39
CA ASP A 252 16.68 8.47 20.70
C ASP A 252 17.71 7.59 21.40
N ASP A 253 17.40 7.14 22.61
CA ASP A 253 18.29 6.32 23.42
C ASP A 253 17.89 4.85 23.35
N TRP A 254 18.64 4.08 22.55
CA TRP A 254 18.41 2.65 22.36
C TRP A 254 19.44 1.83 23.13
N THR A 255 18.99 0.67 23.62
CA THR A 255 19.92 -0.37 24.07
C THR A 255 19.53 -1.72 23.50
N VAL A 256 20.53 -2.58 23.29
CA VAL A 256 20.36 -3.93 22.75
C VAL A 256 21.04 -4.95 23.67
N ALA A 257 20.35 -6.07 23.90
CA ALA A 257 20.88 -7.21 24.63
C ALA A 257 22.07 -7.81 23.88
N ARG A 258 23.22 -7.91 24.55
CA ARG A 258 24.47 -8.48 24.01
C ARG A 258 24.26 -9.87 23.42
N GLY A 259 23.44 -10.70 24.05
CA GLY A 259 23.14 -12.07 23.62
C GLY A 259 22.38 -12.16 22.29
N ALA A 260 21.72 -11.08 21.86
CA ALA A 260 21.03 -11.02 20.59
C ALA A 260 21.94 -10.62 19.41
N LEU A 261 23.16 -10.15 19.69
CA LEU A 261 24.12 -9.76 18.68
C LEU A 261 25.02 -10.95 18.30
N GLY A 262 25.03 -11.29 17.00
CA GLY A 262 26.02 -12.20 16.41
C GLY A 262 27.35 -11.50 16.10
N ARG A 263 28.24 -12.13 15.32
CA ARG A 263 29.57 -11.57 14.98
C ARG A 263 29.50 -10.19 14.30
N ASN A 264 28.57 -10.01 13.37
CA ASN A 264 28.34 -8.77 12.66
C ASN A 264 26.89 -8.77 12.17
N GLY A 265 26.30 -7.58 12.00
CA GLY A 265 24.95 -7.46 11.47
C GLY A 265 24.46 -6.02 11.47
N ALA A 266 23.22 -5.88 11.03
CA ALA A 266 22.57 -4.59 10.88
C ALA A 266 21.06 -4.69 11.07
N ARG A 267 20.44 -3.57 11.47
CA ARG A 267 18.98 -3.44 11.58
C ARG A 267 18.58 -1.99 11.38
N TRP A 268 17.46 -1.77 10.69
CA TRP A 268 16.77 -0.49 10.68
C TRP A 268 15.95 -0.33 11.96
N LEU A 269 16.19 0.76 12.69
CA LEU A 269 15.42 1.15 13.87
C LEU A 269 14.57 2.39 13.56
N PRO A 270 13.37 2.50 14.15
CA PRO A 270 12.56 3.69 13.99
C PRO A 270 13.22 4.90 14.65
N VAL A 271 13.11 6.06 14.01
CA VAL A 271 13.44 7.36 14.60
C VAL A 271 12.16 7.95 15.18
N ARG A 272 12.20 8.36 16.44
CA ARG A 272 11.07 8.99 17.16
C ARG A 272 11.14 10.51 17.08
N LYS A 273 12.29 11.08 16.73
CA LYS A 273 12.54 12.53 16.58
C LYS A 273 12.93 12.93 15.15
N PRO A 274 12.02 12.75 14.18
CA PRO A 274 12.36 12.79 12.75
C PRO A 274 12.85 14.15 12.24
N ALA A 275 12.24 15.27 12.68
CA ALA A 275 12.70 16.61 12.29
C ALA A 275 14.14 16.89 12.73
N ARG A 276 14.52 16.45 13.93
CA ARG A 276 15.88 16.61 14.46
C ARG A 276 16.89 15.75 13.70
N TYR A 277 16.49 14.52 13.38
CA TYR A 277 17.29 13.60 12.57
C TYR A 277 17.54 14.14 11.17
N ALA A 278 16.52 14.65 10.49
CA ALA A 278 16.66 15.29 9.18
C ALA A 278 17.57 16.53 9.23
N ALA A 279 17.43 17.36 10.28
CA ALA A 279 18.23 18.55 10.45
C ALA A 279 19.71 18.26 10.72
N GLU A 280 20.02 17.22 11.49
CA GLU A 280 21.41 16.78 11.71
C GLU A 280 22.05 16.35 10.39
N VAL A 281 21.34 15.55 9.60
CA VAL A 281 21.84 15.07 8.29
C VAL A 281 22.05 16.24 7.33
N PHE A 282 21.11 17.19 7.28
CA PHE A 282 21.27 18.41 6.50
C PHE A 282 22.46 19.25 6.96
N GLN A 283 22.67 19.41 8.27
CA GLN A 283 23.83 20.13 8.82
C GLN A 283 25.15 19.48 8.43
N ILE A 284 25.25 18.14 8.49
CA ILE A 284 26.44 17.39 8.07
C ILE A 284 26.75 17.64 6.58
N LEU A 285 25.73 17.57 5.73
CA LEU A 285 25.87 17.70 4.28
C LEU A 285 26.03 19.16 3.83
N ALA A 286 25.46 20.13 4.54
CA ALA A 286 25.76 21.54 4.35
C ALA A 286 27.24 21.82 4.64
N ARG A 287 27.77 21.24 5.73
CA ARG A 287 29.18 21.38 6.09
C ARG A 287 30.12 20.76 5.05
N SER A 288 29.76 19.62 4.46
CA SER A 288 30.56 19.03 3.36
C SER A 288 30.57 19.91 2.09
N ASN A 289 29.63 20.85 1.96
CA ASN A 289 29.59 21.87 0.91
C ASN A 289 30.18 23.23 1.37
N GLY A 290 30.90 23.24 2.50
CA GLY A 290 31.56 24.44 3.03
C GLY A 290 30.65 25.42 3.76
N ILE A 291 29.40 25.05 4.07
CA ILE A 291 28.45 25.88 4.82
C ILE A 291 28.36 25.38 6.25
N VAL A 292 28.92 26.13 7.20
CA VAL A 292 28.88 25.78 8.62
C VAL A 292 27.62 26.34 9.26
N LEU A 293 26.74 25.46 9.74
CA LEU A 293 25.51 25.82 10.45
C LEU A 293 25.66 25.58 11.96
N LYS A 294 25.06 26.46 12.77
CA LYS A 294 24.95 26.27 14.23
C LYS A 294 24.06 25.06 14.56
N THR A 295 24.06 24.63 15.82
CA THR A 295 23.18 23.55 16.31
C THR A 295 21.72 23.80 15.92
N PRO A 296 21.00 22.80 15.38
CA PRO A 296 19.61 22.97 14.99
C PRO A 296 18.70 23.28 16.17
N GLU A 297 17.84 24.29 16.01
CA GLU A 297 16.79 24.70 16.94
C GLU A 297 15.42 24.41 16.32
N LEU A 298 14.61 23.57 16.97
CA LEU A 298 13.25 23.30 16.51
C LEU A 298 12.35 24.50 16.79
N ILE A 299 11.52 24.88 15.83
CA ILE A 299 10.55 25.96 15.94
C ILE A 299 9.15 25.48 15.57
N ASP A 300 8.13 25.99 16.26
CA ASP A 300 6.73 25.64 15.99
C ASP A 300 6.14 26.47 14.84
N THR A 301 6.59 27.72 14.71
CA THR A 301 6.12 28.67 13.70
C THR A 301 7.27 29.21 12.88
N VAL A 302 7.07 29.29 11.56
CA VAL A 302 8.04 29.92 10.65
C VAL A 302 7.97 31.43 10.82
N PRO A 303 9.10 32.14 11.06
CA PRO A 303 9.10 33.59 11.14
C PRO A 303 8.55 34.26 9.89
N THR A 304 7.84 35.38 10.08
CA THR A 304 7.34 36.23 8.99
C THR A 304 8.50 36.87 8.22
N GLY A 305 8.30 37.17 6.93
CA GLY A 305 9.32 37.81 6.09
C GLY A 305 10.44 36.87 5.65
N THR A 306 10.25 35.55 5.76
CA THR A 306 11.18 34.56 5.24
C THR A 306 11.00 34.37 3.73
N THR A 307 12.10 34.12 3.03
CA THR A 307 12.11 33.82 1.58
C THR A 307 12.66 32.42 1.34
N ALA A 308 11.98 31.63 0.51
CA ALA A 308 12.50 30.33 0.08
C ALA A 308 13.65 30.53 -0.93
N ILE A 309 14.83 30.02 -0.57
CA ILE A 309 16.04 30.10 -1.41
C ILE A 309 16.37 28.77 -2.08
N VAL A 310 15.86 27.65 -1.55
CA VAL A 310 15.87 26.34 -2.21
C VAL A 310 14.52 25.66 -1.95
N VAL A 311 13.94 25.06 -2.98
CA VAL A 311 12.74 24.23 -2.90
C VAL A 311 13.03 22.89 -3.56
N HIS A 312 12.86 21.81 -2.81
CA HIS A 312 12.89 20.43 -3.31
C HIS A 312 11.47 19.89 -3.37
N GLN A 313 11.11 19.30 -4.50
CA GLN A 313 9.83 18.66 -4.72
C GLN A 313 9.99 17.14 -4.77
N SER A 314 9.08 16.43 -4.10
CA SER A 314 8.98 14.97 -4.18
C SER A 314 8.63 14.50 -5.60
N ALA A 315 8.54 13.19 -5.82
CA ALA A 315 7.81 12.68 -6.98
C ALA A 315 6.32 13.09 -6.93
N PRO A 316 5.59 13.08 -8.06
CA PRO A 316 4.15 13.33 -8.05
C PRO A 316 3.42 12.32 -7.16
N LEU A 317 2.34 12.75 -6.50
CA LEU A 317 1.59 11.95 -5.54
C LEU A 317 1.18 10.59 -6.10
N ARG A 318 0.79 10.51 -7.38
CA ARG A 318 0.46 9.23 -8.03
C ARG A 318 1.58 8.19 -7.93
N ILE A 319 2.83 8.62 -8.07
CA ILE A 319 4.01 7.75 -7.96
C ILE A 319 4.22 7.32 -6.50
N ILE A 320 4.13 8.27 -5.57
CA ILE A 320 4.24 8.01 -4.12
C ILE A 320 3.19 6.98 -3.68
N LEU A 321 1.94 7.13 -4.11
CA LEU A 321 0.85 6.23 -3.76
C LEU A 321 1.01 4.84 -4.38
N ARG A 322 1.46 4.75 -5.65
CA ARG A 322 1.78 3.45 -6.28
C ARG A 322 2.86 2.71 -5.47
N ASP A 323 3.91 3.41 -5.10
CA ASP A 323 5.03 2.80 -4.38
C ASP A 323 4.62 2.47 -2.93
N MET A 324 3.79 3.29 -2.29
CA MET A 324 3.15 2.99 -1.00
C MET A 324 2.32 1.70 -1.06
N LEU A 325 1.49 1.53 -2.09
CA LEU A 325 0.66 0.33 -2.22
C LEU A 325 1.50 -0.91 -2.54
N LYS A 326 2.57 -0.75 -3.33
CA LYS A 326 3.52 -1.83 -3.69
C LYS A 326 4.37 -2.30 -2.51
N PHE A 327 4.96 -1.38 -1.75
CA PHE A 327 5.87 -1.67 -0.64
C PHE A 327 5.18 -1.64 0.73
N SER A 328 3.90 -1.24 0.78
CA SER A 328 3.06 -1.21 1.97
C SER A 328 3.63 -0.34 3.10
N THR A 329 4.18 0.83 2.77
CA THR A 329 4.84 1.73 3.74
C THR A 329 3.82 2.44 4.63
N ASN A 330 3.89 2.21 5.95
CA ASN A 330 2.97 2.81 6.93
C ASN A 330 3.13 4.33 7.01
N ILE A 331 4.36 4.81 7.21
CA ILE A 331 4.64 6.25 7.30
C ILE A 331 4.14 7.03 6.09
N THR A 332 4.25 6.46 4.88
CA THR A 332 3.73 7.09 3.67
C THR A 332 2.21 7.25 3.74
N ALA A 333 1.49 6.22 4.18
CA ALA A 333 0.04 6.29 4.36
C ALA A 333 -0.35 7.36 5.38
N GLU A 334 0.35 7.42 6.51
CA GLU A 334 0.07 8.44 7.52
C GLU A 334 0.35 9.85 7.00
N CYS A 335 1.50 10.09 6.36
CA CYS A 335 1.84 11.41 5.86
C CYS A 335 0.87 11.88 4.78
N VAL A 336 0.55 11.05 3.78
CA VAL A 336 -0.38 11.45 2.72
C VAL A 336 -1.80 11.68 3.25
N GLY A 337 -2.25 10.85 4.22
CA GLY A 337 -3.56 10.98 4.84
C GLY A 337 -3.67 12.21 5.74
N LEU A 338 -2.65 12.48 6.56
CA LEU A 338 -2.55 13.69 7.37
C LEU A 338 -2.50 14.95 6.48
N THR A 339 -1.72 14.94 5.40
CA THR A 339 -1.66 16.07 4.46
C THR A 339 -2.98 16.28 3.73
N ALA A 340 -3.66 15.21 3.31
CA ALA A 340 -5.00 15.32 2.71
C ALA A 340 -6.00 15.94 3.70
N THR A 341 -6.00 15.51 4.95
CA THR A 341 -6.85 16.13 5.98
C THR A 341 -6.48 17.59 6.20
N ALA A 342 -5.20 17.94 6.33
CA ALA A 342 -4.77 19.33 6.48
C ALA A 342 -5.23 20.21 5.31
N ALA A 343 -5.20 19.71 4.08
CA ALA A 343 -5.69 20.43 2.91
C ALA A 343 -7.23 20.63 2.92
N ARG A 344 -7.98 19.71 3.53
CA ARG A 344 -9.45 19.76 3.60
C ARG A 344 -9.99 20.53 4.80
N SER A 345 -9.36 20.41 5.97
CA SER A 345 -9.82 20.98 7.26
C SER A 345 -8.93 22.10 7.81
N GLY A 346 -7.80 22.39 7.16
CA GLY A 346 -6.84 23.44 7.55
C GLY A 346 -5.89 23.05 8.69
N THR A 347 -6.31 22.20 9.64
CA THR A 347 -5.46 21.71 10.73
C THR A 347 -5.72 20.23 11.03
N VAL A 348 -4.73 19.57 11.63
CA VAL A 348 -4.81 18.16 12.04
C VAL A 348 -4.34 18.02 13.48
N ALA A 349 -5.28 17.71 14.38
CA ALA A 349 -5.00 17.60 15.81
C ALA A 349 -4.26 16.31 16.19
N SER A 350 -4.61 15.18 15.55
CA SER A 350 -4.02 13.87 15.84
C SER A 350 -4.20 12.91 14.67
N LEU A 351 -3.54 11.76 14.74
CA LEU A 351 -3.70 10.68 13.76
C LEU A 351 -5.15 10.18 13.72
N LYS A 352 -5.74 9.93 14.90
CA LYS A 352 -7.13 9.49 15.04
C LYS A 352 -8.13 10.51 14.47
N ALA A 353 -7.94 11.80 14.76
CA ALA A 353 -8.80 12.85 14.21
C ALA A 353 -8.72 12.89 12.68
N SER A 354 -7.52 12.70 12.12
CA SER A 354 -7.35 12.60 10.66
C SER A 354 -7.98 11.35 10.06
N ALA A 355 -7.94 10.22 10.77
CA ALA A 355 -8.62 9.00 10.35
C ALA A 355 -10.14 9.15 10.41
N ASP A 356 -10.68 9.87 11.40
CA ASP A 356 -12.11 10.20 11.48
C ASP A 356 -12.57 11.07 10.31
N GLU A 357 -11.75 12.03 9.90
CA GLU A 357 -11.98 12.79 8.68
C GLU A 357 -11.97 11.90 7.43
N MET A 358 -11.04 10.95 7.32
CA MET A 358 -11.05 9.96 6.24
C MET A 358 -12.27 9.03 6.30
N ASN A 359 -12.74 8.64 7.49
CA ASN A 359 -13.95 7.83 7.67
C ASN A 359 -15.19 8.58 7.18
N ALA A 360 -15.35 9.85 7.57
CA ALA A 360 -16.44 10.70 7.10
C ALA A 360 -16.40 10.89 5.58
N TRP A 361 -15.20 11.14 5.02
CA TRP A 361 -15.01 11.21 3.58
C TRP A 361 -15.36 9.89 2.88
N ALA A 362 -14.97 8.75 3.43
CA ALA A 362 -15.26 7.43 2.84
C ALA A 362 -16.76 7.08 2.92
N GLN A 363 -17.45 7.50 3.97
CA GLN A 363 -18.91 7.40 4.07
C GLN A 363 -19.59 8.21 2.96
N ASP A 364 -19.19 9.47 2.76
CA ASP A 364 -19.77 10.38 1.78
C ASP A 364 -19.43 9.99 0.33
N ARG A 365 -18.14 9.82 0.02
CA ARG A 365 -17.62 9.68 -1.36
C ARG A 365 -17.55 8.24 -1.85
N LEU A 366 -17.40 7.27 -0.95
CA LEU A 366 -17.30 5.85 -1.28
C LEU A 366 -18.52 5.04 -0.81
N GLY A 367 -19.41 5.66 -0.03
CA GLY A 367 -20.63 5.02 0.49
C GLY A 367 -20.35 3.90 1.49
N MET A 368 -19.20 3.93 2.17
CA MET A 368 -18.80 2.92 3.15
C MET A 368 -19.54 3.14 4.46
N THR A 369 -20.49 2.29 4.83
CA THR A 369 -21.38 2.53 5.99
C THR A 369 -20.85 2.04 7.32
N SER A 370 -19.82 1.19 7.33
CA SER A 370 -19.27 0.57 8.53
C SER A 370 -17.74 0.67 8.57
N VAL A 371 -17.18 1.72 7.97
CA VAL A 371 -15.76 2.06 8.05
C VAL A 371 -15.47 2.74 9.39
N ALA A 372 -14.47 2.23 10.10
CA ALA A 372 -13.97 2.81 11.34
C ALA A 372 -12.45 2.62 11.39
N LEU A 373 -11.71 3.51 10.73
CA LEU A 373 -10.25 3.52 10.72
C LEU A 373 -9.72 4.42 11.84
N GLU A 374 -8.61 4.04 12.44
CA GLU A 374 -7.94 4.83 13.50
C GLU A 374 -6.68 5.55 13.02
N ASP A 375 -6.17 5.10 11.89
CA ASP A 375 -5.01 5.64 11.19
C ASP A 375 -5.19 5.43 9.68
N HIS A 376 -4.18 5.83 8.90
CA HIS A 376 -4.20 5.71 7.45
C HIS A 376 -3.50 4.43 6.95
N SER A 377 -2.64 3.83 7.77
CA SER A 377 -1.92 2.62 7.36
C SER A 377 -2.70 1.31 7.60
N GLY A 378 -3.73 1.34 8.44
CA GLY A 378 -4.40 0.17 8.99
C GLY A 378 -3.52 -0.60 9.98
N LEU A 379 -2.63 0.08 10.70
CA LEU A 379 -1.78 -0.53 11.73
C LEU A 379 -2.54 -0.68 13.05
N GLY A 380 -3.34 0.32 13.39
CA GLY A 380 -4.10 0.44 14.62
C GLY A 380 -5.02 -0.76 14.84
N ASP A 381 -5.04 -1.22 16.09
CA ASP A 381 -5.66 -2.49 16.46
C ASP A 381 -7.18 -2.47 16.28
N ASP A 382 -7.83 -1.31 16.41
CA ASP A 382 -9.29 -1.15 16.38
C ASP A 382 -9.85 -0.66 15.04
N SER A 383 -9.00 -0.52 14.02
CA SER A 383 -9.47 -0.29 12.66
C SER A 383 -10.40 -1.42 12.19
N ARG A 384 -11.57 -1.10 11.64
CA ARG A 384 -12.56 -2.08 11.14
C ARG A 384 -13.11 -1.67 9.77
N VAL A 385 -13.23 -2.64 8.87
CA VAL A 385 -13.88 -2.51 7.56
C VAL A 385 -14.63 -3.80 7.24
N THR A 386 -15.77 -3.69 6.56
CA THR A 386 -16.53 -4.84 6.06
C THR A 386 -16.08 -5.21 4.63
N ALA A 387 -16.18 -6.49 4.24
CA ALA A 387 -15.89 -6.88 2.86
C ALA A 387 -16.81 -6.15 1.86
N ARG A 388 -18.07 -5.91 2.25
CA ARG A 388 -19.02 -5.10 1.48
C ARG A 388 -18.54 -3.68 1.23
N ASP A 389 -18.15 -2.97 2.28
CA ASP A 389 -17.73 -1.57 2.14
C ASP A 389 -16.44 -1.48 1.33
N MET A 390 -15.51 -2.41 1.50
CA MET A 390 -14.27 -2.42 0.70
C MET A 390 -14.56 -2.65 -0.79
N VAL A 391 -15.42 -3.62 -1.14
CA VAL A 391 -15.79 -3.85 -2.55
C VAL A 391 -16.50 -2.63 -3.14
N LYS A 392 -17.43 -2.03 -2.40
CA LYS A 392 -18.13 -0.82 -2.81
C LYS A 392 -17.16 0.35 -3.05
N ALA A 393 -16.21 0.54 -2.14
CA ALA A 393 -15.16 1.54 -2.26
C ALA A 393 -14.29 1.33 -3.50
N LEU A 394 -13.85 0.08 -3.75
CA LEU A 394 -13.05 -0.25 -4.92
C LEU A 394 -13.79 0.02 -6.24
N ILE A 395 -15.07 -0.34 -6.33
CA ILE A 395 -15.89 -0.06 -7.52
C ILE A 395 -16.03 1.46 -7.74
N SER A 396 -16.36 2.22 -6.69
CA SER A 396 -16.48 3.70 -6.80
C SER A 396 -15.16 4.34 -7.24
N ALA A 397 -14.06 3.96 -6.60
CA ALA A 397 -12.73 4.51 -6.88
C ALA A 397 -12.14 4.05 -8.22
N ARG A 398 -12.62 2.95 -8.80
CA ARG A 398 -12.09 2.38 -10.05
C ARG A 398 -12.15 3.38 -11.21
N LYS A 399 -13.27 4.09 -11.36
CA LYS A 399 -13.45 5.10 -12.42
C LYS A 399 -13.06 6.49 -11.94
N ALA A 400 -13.43 6.87 -10.72
CA ALA A 400 -13.22 8.23 -10.21
C ALA A 400 -11.74 8.55 -9.94
N MET A 401 -10.96 7.56 -9.48
CA MET A 401 -9.59 7.78 -8.96
C MET A 401 -8.55 6.89 -9.64
N GLY A 402 -8.98 5.90 -10.42
CA GLY A 402 -8.08 4.99 -11.14
C GLY A 402 -7.25 4.09 -10.21
N ILE A 403 -7.78 3.75 -9.03
CA ILE A 403 -7.05 3.04 -7.96
C ILE A 403 -6.42 1.72 -8.42
N LYS A 404 -7.07 0.98 -9.34
CA LYS A 404 -6.56 -0.28 -9.89
C LYS A 404 -5.15 -0.15 -10.46
N ALA A 405 -4.88 0.94 -11.17
CA ALA A 405 -3.57 1.18 -11.81
C ALA A 405 -2.44 1.46 -10.81
N LEU A 406 -2.76 1.68 -9.53
CA LEU A 406 -1.79 1.85 -8.44
C LEU A 406 -1.57 0.57 -7.64
N LEU A 407 -2.48 -0.40 -7.75
CA LEU A 407 -2.35 -1.68 -7.09
C LEU A 407 -1.29 -2.54 -7.78
N LYS A 408 -0.58 -3.33 -6.97
CA LYS A 408 0.42 -4.27 -7.48
C LYS A 408 -0.27 -5.49 -8.07
N GLU A 409 0.29 -6.02 -9.14
CA GLU A 409 -0.04 -7.36 -9.63
C GLU A 409 0.16 -8.42 -8.52
N HIS A 410 -0.82 -9.30 -8.41
CA HIS A 410 -0.90 -10.36 -7.42
C HIS A 410 -1.05 -11.71 -8.14
N PRO A 411 0.06 -12.34 -8.58
CA PRO A 411 -0.02 -13.53 -9.40
C PRO A 411 -0.73 -14.68 -8.67
N LEU A 412 -1.51 -15.43 -9.43
CA LEU A 412 -2.07 -16.70 -8.99
C LEU A 412 -0.98 -17.74 -8.79
N ARG A 413 -1.18 -18.62 -7.82
CA ARG A 413 -0.20 -19.63 -7.41
C ARG A 413 -0.84 -21.00 -7.23
N ASP A 414 -0.04 -22.03 -7.46
CA ASP A 414 -0.42 -23.42 -7.14
C ASP A 414 -0.37 -23.71 -5.63
N GLU A 415 -0.69 -24.94 -5.24
CA GLU A 415 -0.67 -25.40 -3.85
C GLU A 415 0.74 -25.37 -3.21
N ASP A 416 1.80 -25.44 -4.03
CA ASP A 416 3.21 -25.31 -3.63
C ASP A 416 3.66 -23.83 -3.54
N ARG A 417 2.75 -22.89 -3.86
CA ARG A 417 2.96 -21.44 -3.91
C ARG A 417 3.86 -20.99 -5.06
N LYS A 418 4.06 -21.79 -6.09
CA LYS A 418 4.73 -21.38 -7.33
C LYS A 418 3.79 -20.52 -8.16
N ILE A 419 4.34 -19.52 -8.83
CA ILE A 419 3.55 -18.64 -9.70
C ILE A 419 3.05 -19.46 -10.90
N LEU A 420 1.77 -19.32 -11.22
CA LEU A 420 1.18 -19.85 -12.44
C LEU A 420 1.47 -18.86 -13.57
N GLU A 421 2.55 -19.09 -14.30
CA GLU A 421 2.95 -18.26 -15.44
C GLU A 421 1.87 -18.27 -16.53
N ASN A 422 1.62 -17.11 -17.15
CA ASN A 422 0.63 -16.93 -18.23
C ASN A 422 -0.80 -17.35 -17.87
N HIS A 423 -1.18 -17.25 -16.59
CA HIS A 423 -2.57 -17.50 -16.19
C HIS A 423 -3.50 -16.48 -16.88
N PRO A 424 -4.64 -16.91 -17.48
CA PRO A 424 -5.50 -16.03 -18.29
C PRO A 424 -6.22 -14.95 -17.47
N VAL A 425 -6.27 -15.13 -16.15
CA VAL A 425 -6.81 -14.16 -15.19
C VAL A 425 -5.68 -13.32 -14.60
N SER A 426 -5.83 -11.99 -14.63
CA SER A 426 -4.91 -11.06 -13.97
C SER A 426 -5.53 -10.51 -12.68
N VAL A 427 -4.73 -10.35 -11.62
CA VAL A 427 -5.21 -9.85 -10.33
C VAL A 427 -4.34 -8.67 -9.90
N HIS A 428 -4.98 -7.56 -9.53
CA HIS A 428 -4.33 -6.38 -8.98
C HIS A 428 -4.87 -6.11 -7.59
N ALA A 429 -4.05 -6.27 -6.55
CA ALA A 429 -4.56 -6.29 -5.18
C ALA A 429 -3.61 -5.66 -4.16
N LYS A 430 -4.20 -5.14 -3.09
CA LYS A 430 -3.49 -4.77 -1.87
C LYS A 430 -3.61 -5.88 -0.85
N THR A 431 -2.46 -6.31 -0.33
CA THR A 431 -2.38 -7.24 0.80
C THR A 431 -2.43 -6.49 2.14
N GLY A 432 -2.98 -7.14 3.15
CA GLY A 432 -2.95 -6.72 4.55
C GLY A 432 -2.52 -7.88 5.44
N THR A 433 -1.61 -7.65 6.37
CA THR A 433 -1.21 -8.66 7.36
C THR A 433 -0.88 -7.96 8.67
N LEU A 434 -1.50 -8.42 9.74
CA LEU A 434 -1.10 -8.17 11.14
C LEU A 434 -1.05 -9.52 11.84
N ASN A 435 -0.72 -9.54 13.13
CA ASN A 435 -0.77 -10.78 13.91
C ASN A 435 -2.19 -11.34 13.91
N PHE A 436 -2.34 -12.58 13.43
CA PHE A 436 -3.63 -13.26 13.30
C PHE A 436 -4.70 -12.52 12.47
N VAL A 437 -4.26 -11.65 11.55
CA VAL A 437 -5.13 -10.94 10.60
C VAL A 437 -4.56 -11.07 9.19
N SER A 438 -5.41 -11.39 8.23
CA SER A 438 -5.06 -11.36 6.81
C SER A 438 -6.14 -10.68 5.99
N GLY A 439 -5.71 -9.77 5.11
CA GLY A 439 -6.58 -9.05 4.19
C GLY A 439 -6.05 -9.14 2.76
N LEU A 440 -6.97 -9.18 1.80
CA LEU A 440 -6.69 -9.00 0.38
C LEU A 440 -7.88 -8.29 -0.26
N GLY A 441 -7.64 -7.19 -0.95
CA GLY A 441 -8.69 -6.47 -1.68
C GLY A 441 -8.15 -5.90 -2.97
N GLY A 442 -8.95 -5.94 -4.03
CA GLY A 442 -8.50 -5.52 -5.35
C GLY A 442 -9.45 -5.89 -6.49
N PHE A 443 -8.86 -6.06 -7.67
CA PHE A 443 -9.56 -6.34 -8.91
C PHE A 443 -9.06 -7.62 -9.57
N ILE A 444 -9.95 -8.27 -10.33
CA ILE A 444 -9.67 -9.43 -11.16
C ILE A 444 -10.11 -9.10 -12.59
N ASP A 445 -9.20 -9.28 -13.54
CA ASP A 445 -9.47 -9.18 -14.97
C ASP A 445 -9.67 -10.57 -15.53
N LEU A 446 -10.84 -10.80 -16.12
CA LEU A 446 -11.21 -12.05 -16.76
C LEU A 446 -10.95 -11.98 -18.28
N PRO A 447 -10.79 -13.14 -18.95
CA PRO A 447 -10.40 -13.18 -20.36
C PRO A 447 -11.42 -12.59 -21.33
N ASP A 448 -12.70 -12.57 -20.93
CA ASP A 448 -13.83 -12.02 -21.67
C ASP A 448 -13.94 -10.48 -21.55
N GLY A 449 -13.07 -9.85 -20.76
CA GLY A 449 -13.08 -8.41 -20.48
C GLY A 449 -13.93 -8.02 -19.26
N THR A 450 -14.55 -8.98 -18.57
CA THR A 450 -15.23 -8.75 -17.29
C THR A 450 -14.19 -8.39 -16.22
N GLU A 451 -14.49 -7.33 -15.46
CA GLU A 451 -13.66 -6.88 -14.33
C GLU A 451 -14.45 -7.09 -13.04
N LEU A 452 -13.86 -7.82 -12.08
CA LEU A 452 -14.44 -8.04 -10.76
C LEU A 452 -13.71 -7.20 -9.71
N ALA A 453 -14.43 -6.74 -8.70
CA ALA A 453 -13.87 -6.18 -7.46
C ALA A 453 -14.13 -7.15 -6.30
N PHE A 454 -13.14 -7.35 -5.43
CA PHE A 454 -13.24 -8.29 -4.33
C PHE A 454 -12.57 -7.78 -3.05
N ALA A 455 -13.00 -8.34 -1.92
CA ALA A 455 -12.35 -8.21 -0.63
C ALA A 455 -12.48 -9.50 0.18
N THR A 456 -11.39 -9.90 0.82
CA THR A 456 -11.33 -11.03 1.75
C THR A 456 -10.60 -10.59 3.01
N PHE A 457 -11.23 -10.77 4.17
CA PHE A 457 -10.66 -10.50 5.48
C PHE A 457 -10.80 -11.73 6.37
N SER A 458 -9.74 -12.08 7.10
CA SER A 458 -9.78 -13.08 8.16
C SER A 458 -9.09 -12.55 9.40
N ALA A 459 -9.66 -12.80 10.57
CA ALA A 459 -9.03 -12.44 11.83
C ALA A 459 -9.37 -13.42 12.97
N ASP A 460 -8.36 -13.80 13.76
CA ASP A 460 -8.51 -14.43 15.08
C ASP A 460 -8.15 -13.41 16.17
N LEU A 461 -9.12 -12.56 16.50
CA LEU A 461 -8.95 -11.49 17.49
C LEU A 461 -8.65 -12.02 18.90
N PRO A 462 -9.35 -13.05 19.44
CA PRO A 462 -9.00 -13.58 20.76
C PRO A 462 -7.53 -13.97 20.90
N THR A 463 -6.98 -14.64 19.88
CA THR A 463 -5.56 -15.03 19.91
C THR A 463 -4.65 -13.82 19.74
N ARG A 464 -4.97 -12.89 18.83
CA ARG A 464 -4.25 -11.63 18.65
C ARG A 464 -4.15 -10.84 19.95
N ASP A 465 -5.27 -10.66 20.63
CA ASP A 465 -5.41 -9.80 21.82
C ASP A 465 -4.71 -10.42 23.04
N SER A 466 -4.50 -11.74 23.03
CA SER A 466 -3.75 -12.45 24.07
C SER A 466 -2.22 -12.28 23.98
N LEU A 467 -1.70 -11.71 22.88
CA LEU A 467 -0.26 -11.56 22.67
C LEU A 467 0.33 -10.46 23.56
N THR A 468 1.42 -10.78 24.26
CA THR A 468 2.23 -9.74 24.91
C THR A 468 2.94 -8.87 23.87
N ARG A 469 3.36 -7.67 24.26
CA ARG A 469 4.10 -6.75 23.38
C ARG A 469 5.33 -7.41 22.76
N GLU A 470 6.08 -8.18 23.53
CA GLU A 470 7.27 -8.90 23.06
C GLU A 470 6.92 -9.98 22.03
N GLN A 471 5.81 -10.68 22.23
CA GLN A 471 5.34 -11.73 21.30
C GLN A 471 4.87 -11.13 19.97
N ARG A 472 4.44 -9.87 19.92
CA ARG A 472 3.93 -9.24 18.70
C ARG A 472 4.95 -9.17 17.56
N GLU A 473 6.26 -9.21 17.83
CA GLU A 473 7.29 -9.26 16.78
C GLU A 473 7.36 -10.65 16.11
N SER A 474 7.11 -11.71 16.86
CA SER A 474 7.16 -13.10 16.37
C SER A 474 6.10 -13.96 17.09
N PRO A 475 4.81 -13.78 16.77
CA PRO A 475 3.72 -14.41 17.51
C PRO A 475 3.73 -15.94 17.30
N PRO A 476 3.64 -16.74 18.38
CA PRO A 476 3.46 -18.19 18.26
C PRO A 476 2.24 -18.50 17.40
N GLY A 477 2.35 -19.40 16.41
CA GLY A 477 1.25 -19.76 15.51
C GLY A 477 0.91 -18.75 14.41
N GLY A 478 1.39 -17.50 14.47
CA GLY A 478 1.04 -16.46 13.50
C GLY A 478 1.47 -16.79 12.06
N ARG A 479 2.62 -17.47 11.88
CA ARG A 479 3.07 -17.93 10.55
C ARG A 479 2.11 -18.97 9.96
N THR A 480 1.66 -19.93 10.75
CA THR A 480 0.73 -20.99 10.33
C THR A 480 -0.60 -20.36 9.90
N TYR A 481 -1.14 -19.47 10.73
CA TYR A 481 -2.35 -18.70 10.42
C TYR A 481 -2.23 -17.95 9.08
N ALA A 482 -1.14 -17.18 8.90
CA ALA A 482 -0.92 -16.39 7.69
C ALA A 482 -0.80 -17.25 6.42
N VAL A 483 -0.23 -18.46 6.53
CA VAL A 483 -0.15 -19.40 5.40
C VAL A 483 -1.53 -19.93 5.03
N ALA A 484 -2.32 -20.37 6.01
CA ALA A 484 -3.68 -20.86 5.77
C ALA A 484 -4.57 -19.77 5.14
N ALA A 485 -4.48 -18.54 5.63
CA ALA A 485 -5.28 -17.42 5.13
C ALA A 485 -4.93 -17.07 3.67
N ARG A 486 -3.64 -17.10 3.32
CA ARG A 486 -3.18 -16.86 1.93
C ARG A 486 -3.57 -18.00 0.99
N LYS A 487 -3.59 -19.25 1.46
CA LYS A 487 -4.10 -20.38 0.67
C LYS A 487 -5.59 -20.21 0.36
N LEU A 488 -6.39 -19.83 1.36
CA LEU A 488 -7.81 -19.51 1.12
C LEU A 488 -7.97 -18.41 0.07
N GLN A 489 -7.23 -17.29 0.21
CA GLN A 489 -7.25 -16.20 -0.77
C GLN A 489 -6.94 -16.67 -2.20
N GLN A 490 -5.88 -17.48 -2.38
CA GLN A 490 -5.51 -18.00 -3.69
C GLN A 490 -6.59 -18.94 -4.28
N ARG A 491 -7.19 -19.80 -3.46
CA ARG A 491 -8.30 -20.67 -3.87
C ARG A 491 -9.53 -19.87 -4.29
N LEU A 492 -9.85 -18.79 -3.57
CA LEU A 492 -10.96 -17.89 -3.93
C LEU A 492 -10.71 -17.21 -5.28
N LEU A 493 -9.52 -16.64 -5.49
CA LEU A 493 -9.15 -15.98 -6.74
C LEU A 493 -9.21 -16.94 -7.93
N ALA A 494 -8.59 -18.13 -7.79
CA ALA A 494 -8.61 -19.15 -8.84
C ALA A 494 -10.05 -19.60 -9.16
N ARG A 495 -10.87 -19.81 -8.12
CA ARG A 495 -12.27 -20.19 -8.27
C ARG A 495 -13.09 -19.13 -9.00
N TRP A 496 -13.01 -17.87 -8.58
CA TRP A 496 -13.74 -16.78 -9.24
C TRP A 496 -13.29 -16.59 -10.69
N GLY A 497 -11.99 -16.79 -10.96
CA GLY A 497 -11.44 -16.82 -12.30
C GLY A 497 -12.09 -17.85 -13.23
N VAL A 498 -12.51 -19.01 -12.72
CA VAL A 498 -13.21 -20.03 -13.53
C VAL A 498 -14.71 -19.81 -13.53
N LEU A 499 -15.29 -19.47 -12.37
CA LEU A 499 -16.75 -19.40 -12.21
C LEU A 499 -17.38 -18.26 -13.01
N TYR A 500 -16.70 -17.11 -13.05
CA TYR A 500 -17.23 -15.88 -13.64
C TYR A 500 -16.60 -15.52 -14.98
N SER A 501 -15.64 -16.29 -15.49
CA SER A 501 -15.26 -16.21 -16.90
C SER A 501 -16.38 -16.82 -17.75
N GLY A 502 -16.83 -16.13 -18.80
CA GLY A 502 -17.83 -16.65 -19.73
C GLY A 502 -18.33 -15.60 -20.72
#